data_AF-A0A1H9UQH3-F1
#
_entry.id   AF-A0A1H9UQH3-F1
#
_cell.length_a   1.000
_cell.length_b   1.000
_cell.length_c   1.000
_cell.angle_alpha   90.00
_cell.angle_beta   90.00
_cell.angle_gamma   90.00
#
_symmetry.space_group_name_H-M   'P 1'
#
loop_
_entity.id
_entity.type
_entity.pdbx_description
1 polymer ?
#
loop_
_entity_poly.entity_id
_entity_poly.type
_entity_poly.pdbx_seq_one_letter_code
_entity_poly.pdbx_strand_id
1 'polypeptide(L)'
;MKNKIDDLRNHLFAQLERLGDETLSGDALKEEIQRSRAVGEISGQVIDTARAENERLKILKRAPATDFLPAGEQLDEEGLPRLGGGK
;
A
#
# COMPACT_ATOMS: atom_id res chain seq x y z
N MET A 1 -5.48 -12.53 -7.42
CA MET A 1 -4.56 -12.03 -6.38
C MET A 1 -5.07 -10.69 -5.89
N LYS A 2 -5.08 -10.48 -4.57
CA LYS A 2 -5.44 -9.20 -3.94
C LYS A 2 -4.19 -8.33 -3.89
N ASN A 3 -4.11 -7.35 -4.78
CA ASN A 3 -2.90 -6.56 -5.01
C ASN A 3 -3.11 -5.05 -4.79
N LYS A 4 -4.25 -4.63 -4.21
CA LYS A 4 -4.51 -3.21 -3.94
C LYS A 4 -3.95 -2.78 -2.60
N ILE A 5 -3.70 -1.48 -2.43
CA ILE A 5 -3.30 -0.93 -1.11
C ILE A 5 -4.38 -1.20 -0.05
N ASP A 6 -5.65 -1.16 -0.41
CA ASP A 6 -6.73 -1.47 0.53
C ASP A 6 -6.74 -2.94 0.96
N ASP A 7 -6.33 -3.85 0.08
CA ASP A 7 -6.14 -5.25 0.46
C ASP A 7 -5.01 -5.41 1.49
N LEU A 8 -3.89 -4.72 1.27
CA LEU A 8 -2.77 -4.70 2.23
C LEU A 8 -3.22 -4.18 3.60
N ARG A 9 -3.99 -3.09 3.64
CA ARG A 9 -4.55 -2.53 4.88
C ARG A 9 -5.47 -3.53 5.57
N ASN A 10 -6.37 -4.19 4.83
CA ASN A 10 -7.24 -5.21 5.38
C ASN A 10 -6.46 -6.38 6.01
N HIS A 11 -5.37 -6.81 5.37
CA HIS A 11 -4.50 -7.85 5.93
C HIS A 11 -3.77 -7.40 7.20
N LEU A 12 -3.31 -6.15 7.25
CA LEU A 12 -2.68 -5.58 8.45
C LEU A 12 -3.67 -5.48 9.62
N PHE A 13 -4.91 -5.04 9.38
CA PHE A 13 -5.94 -5.01 10.42
C PHE A 13 -6.30 -6.41 10.93
N ALA A 14 -6.48 -7.37 10.02
CA ALA A 14 -6.74 -8.75 10.43
C ALA A 14 -5.58 -9.34 11.25
N GLN A 15 -4.34 -8.94 10.97
CA GLN A 15 -3.18 -9.36 11.75
C GLN A 15 -3.17 -8.70 13.15
N LEU A 16 -3.57 -7.43 13.23
CA LEU A 16 -3.72 -6.72 14.50
C LEU A 16 -4.81 -7.35 15.38
N GLU A 17 -5.95 -7.70 14.80
CA GLU A 17 -7.04 -8.41 15.49
C GLU A 17 -6.56 -9.77 16.02
N ARG A 18 -5.85 -10.56 15.20
CA ARG A 18 -5.28 -11.84 15.64
C ARG A 18 -4.28 -11.69 16.79
N LEU A 19 -3.43 -10.67 16.76
CA LEU A 19 -2.51 -10.39 17.87
C LEU A 19 -3.23 -10.01 19.18
N GLY A 20 -4.42 -9.42 19.07
CA GLY A 20 -5.25 -9.06 20.22
C GLY A 20 -6.11 -10.21 20.75
N ASP A 21 -6.08 -11.39 20.13
CA ASP A 21 -6.83 -12.55 20.59
C ASP A 21 -6.27 -13.07 21.92
N GLU A 22 -7.01 -12.82 23.00
CA GLU A 22 -6.65 -13.22 24.37
C GLU A 22 -6.62 -14.74 24.58
N THR A 23 -7.14 -15.52 23.63
CA THR A 23 -7.08 -16.98 23.68
C THR A 23 -5.73 -17.54 23.20
N LEU A 24 -4.92 -16.74 22.50
CA LEU A 24 -3.58 -17.13 22.07
C LEU A 24 -2.59 -17.09 23.24
N SER A 25 -1.87 -18.19 23.44
CA SER A 25 -0.88 -18.30 24.50
C SER A 25 0.26 -19.25 24.12
N GLY A 26 1.34 -19.25 24.92
CA GLY A 26 2.46 -20.16 24.74
C GLY A 26 3.11 -20.04 23.35
N ASP A 27 3.27 -21.17 22.68
CA ASP A 27 3.93 -21.23 21.37
C ASP A 27 3.07 -20.65 20.24
N ALA A 28 1.74 -20.76 20.32
CA ALA A 28 0.83 -20.14 19.34
C ALA A 28 0.95 -18.61 19.32
N LEU A 29 1.07 -17.98 20.50
CA LEU A 29 1.32 -16.55 20.59
C LEU A 29 2.69 -16.16 20.02
N LYS A 30 3.74 -16.97 20.26
CA LYS A 30 5.07 -16.72 19.68
C LYS A 30 5.04 -16.81 18.15
N GLU A 31 4.36 -17.80 17.59
CA GLU A 31 4.19 -17.95 16.14
C GLU A 31 3.45 -16.74 15.55
N GLU A 32 2.38 -16.27 16.20
CA GLU A 32 1.63 -15.12 15.69
C GLU A 32 2.41 -13.82 15.80
N ILE A 33 3.26 -13.66 16.83
CA ILE A 33 4.21 -12.54 16.90
C ILE A 33 5.22 -12.60 15.74
N GLN A 34 5.75 -13.77 15.43
CA GLN A 34 6.67 -13.95 14.30
C GLN A 34 5.99 -13.66 12.95
N ARG A 35 4.78 -14.18 12.75
CA ARG A 35 3.95 -13.89 11.56
C ARG A 35 3.71 -12.38 11.41
N SER A 36 3.37 -11.71 12.51
CA SER A 36 3.11 -10.27 12.52
C SER A 36 4.33 -9.46 12.11
N ARG A 37 5.53 -9.84 12.58
CA ARG A 37 6.79 -9.21 12.15
C ARG A 37 7.02 -9.38 10.66
N ALA A 38 6.90 -10.61 10.15
CA ALA A 38 7.10 -10.90 8.73
C ALA A 38 6.09 -10.15 7.83
N VAL A 39 4.81 -10.09 8.23
CA VAL A 39 3.78 -9.31 7.52
C VAL A 39 4.12 -7.82 7.54
N GLY A 40 4.56 -7.28 8.68
CA GLY A 40 4.97 -5.89 8.81
C GLY A 40 6.16 -5.53 7.90
N GLU A 41 7.18 -6.39 7.84
CA GLU A 41 8.36 -6.20 7.00
C GLU A 41 8.01 -6.17 5.50
N ILE A 42 7.25 -7.16 5.02
CA ILE A 42 6.81 -7.22 3.62
C ILE A 42 5.91 -6.02 3.28
N SER A 43 5.01 -5.64 4.19
CA SER A 43 4.15 -4.47 4.01
C SER A 43 4.95 -3.17 3.89
N GLY A 44 6.03 -3.04 4.69
CA GLY A 44 6.96 -1.92 4.59
C GLY A 44 7.61 -1.81 3.22
N GLN A 45 8.10 -2.93 2.69
CA GLN A 45 8.68 -2.98 1.34
C GLN A 45 7.67 -2.54 0.26
N VAL A 46 6.42 -3.01 0.35
CA VAL A 46 5.36 -2.60 -0.60
C VAL A 46 5.12 -1.08 -0.53
N ILE A 47 5.04 -0.50 0.66
CA ILE A 47 4.87 0.94 0.84
C ILE A 47 6.07 1.71 0.27
N ASP A 48 7.30 1.23 0.47
CA ASP A 48 8.50 1.87 -0.07
C ASP A 48 8.49 1.88 -1.61
N THR A 49 8.05 0.80 -2.26
CA THR A 49 7.88 0.79 -3.73
C THR A 49 6.85 1.82 -4.20
N ALA A 50 5.72 1.94 -3.49
CA ALA A 50 4.69 2.93 -3.81
C ALA A 50 5.20 4.37 -3.61
N ARG A 51 6.05 4.60 -2.59
CA ARG A 51 6.70 5.90 -2.37
C ARG A 51 7.66 6.23 -3.51
N ALA A 52 8.54 5.31 -3.88
CA ALA A 52 9.51 5.50 -4.97
C ALA A 52 8.81 5.86 -6.29
N GLU A 53 7.68 5.20 -6.58
CA GLU A 53 6.88 5.53 -7.75
C GLU A 53 6.25 6.93 -7.68
N ASN A 54 5.68 7.31 -6.53
CA ASN A 54 5.11 8.64 -6.37
C ASN A 54 6.16 9.73 -6.60
N GLU A 55 7.39 9.52 -6.16
CA GLU A 55 8.50 10.44 -6.49
C GLU A 55 8.78 10.48 -7.99
N ARG A 56 8.77 9.32 -8.67
CA ARG A 56 8.91 9.27 -10.14
C ARG A 56 7.81 10.07 -10.85
N LEU A 57 6.56 9.97 -10.39
CA LEU A 57 5.43 10.67 -11.00
C LEU A 57 5.50 12.17 -10.81
N LYS A 58 5.94 12.64 -9.64
CA LYS A 58 6.22 14.07 -9.39
C LYS A 58 7.26 14.62 -10.38
N ILE A 59 8.35 13.88 -10.60
CA ILE A 59 9.40 14.26 -11.57
C ILE A 59 8.80 14.38 -12.98
N LEU A 60 7.90 13.47 -13.34
CA LEU A 60 7.24 13.47 -14.64
C LEU A 60 6.08 14.46 -14.75
N LYS A 61 5.81 15.27 -13.72
CA LYS A 61 4.63 16.15 -13.63
C LYS A 61 3.34 15.40 -13.94
N ARG A 62 3.24 14.19 -13.42
CA ARG A 62 2.03 13.37 -13.47
C ARG A 62 1.38 13.38 -12.11
N ALA A 63 0.06 13.24 -12.11
CA ALA A 63 -0.68 12.96 -10.91
C ALA A 63 -0.07 11.72 -10.23
N PRO A 64 -0.11 11.66 -8.89
CA PRO A 64 0.08 10.41 -8.16
C PRO A 64 -0.72 9.29 -8.81
N ALA A 65 -0.15 8.09 -8.87
CA ALA A 65 -0.78 6.98 -9.56
C ALA A 65 -0.63 5.67 -8.83
N THR A 66 -1.77 5.23 -8.30
CA THR A 66 -2.18 3.88 -7.90
C THR A 66 -3.65 3.95 -7.47
N ASP A 67 -4.49 2.93 -7.70
CA ASP A 67 -5.00 2.07 -6.59
C ASP A 67 -4.21 0.77 -6.34
N PHE A 68 -3.28 0.42 -7.22
CA PHE A 68 -1.92 -0.12 -6.98
C PHE A 68 -1.10 -0.10 -8.31
N LEU A 69 -1.42 0.81 -9.27
CA LEU A 69 -0.55 1.41 -10.34
C LEU A 69 -1.20 1.54 -11.74
N PRO A 70 -2.05 2.56 -12.03
CA PRO A 70 -2.26 3.06 -13.39
C PRO A 70 -1.60 4.44 -13.54
N ALA A 71 -0.57 4.57 -14.39
CA ALA A 71 0.25 5.78 -14.57
C ALA A 71 -0.57 7.09 -14.60
N GLY A 72 -0.32 7.98 -13.65
CA GLY A 72 -1.27 9.02 -13.27
C GLY A 72 -1.45 10.04 -14.37
N GLU A 73 -2.59 10.72 -14.41
CA GLU A 73 -2.89 11.68 -15.47
C GLU A 73 -1.80 12.77 -15.56
N GLN A 74 -1.53 13.27 -16.76
CA GLN A 74 -0.54 14.32 -16.91
C GLN A 74 -1.07 15.63 -16.30
N LEU A 75 -0.25 16.35 -15.55
CA LEU A 75 -0.66 17.62 -14.94
C LEU A 75 -0.38 18.79 -15.89
N ASP A 76 -1.17 19.85 -15.77
CA ASP A 76 -0.94 21.13 -16.42
C ASP A 76 0.02 22.02 -15.61
N GLU A 77 0.18 23.28 -16.04
CA GLU A 77 1.07 24.24 -15.38
C GLU A 77 0.55 24.70 -14.01
N GLU A 78 -0.74 24.52 -13.75
CA GLU A 78 -1.41 24.81 -12.48
C GLU A 78 -1.42 23.58 -11.55
N GLY A 79 -0.89 22.44 -12.00
CA GLY A 79 -0.83 21.20 -11.25
C GLY A 79 -2.13 20.41 -11.22
N LEU A 80 -3.08 20.73 -12.11
CA LEU A 80 -4.36 20.03 -12.26
C LEU A 80 -4.25 18.95 -13.35
N PRO A 81 -5.02 17.85 -13.26
CA PRO A 81 -5.06 16.84 -14.31
C PRO A 81 -5.48 17.48 -15.65
N ARG A 82 -4.64 17.29 -16.69
CA ARG A 82 -4.96 17.70 -18.05
C ARG A 82 -6.15 16.89 -18.53
N LEU A 83 -7.32 17.51 -18.52
CA LEU A 83 -8.52 16.99 -19.16
C LEU A 83 -8.27 16.88 -20.67
N GLY A 84 -7.76 15.73 -21.11
CA GLY A 84 -7.59 15.42 -22.52
C GLY A 84 -8.94 15.15 -23.15
N GLY A 85 -9.33 16.03 -24.08
CA GLY A 85 -10.57 15.93 -24.85
C GLY A 85 -10.81 14.53 -25.41
N GLY A 86 -11.93 13.93 -25.03
CA GLY A 86 -12.44 12.73 -25.66
C GLY A 86 -12.66 12.98 -27.15
N LYS A 87 -12.09 12.11 -27.97
CA LYS A 87 -12.84 11.55 -29.10
C LYS A 87 -13.50 10.28 -28.62
#